data_AF-A0A536CH71-F1
#
_entry.id   AF-A0A536CH71-F1
#
_cell.length_a   1.000
_cell.length_b   1.000
_cell.length_c   1.000
_cell.angle_alpha   90.00
_cell.angle_beta   90.00
_cell.angle_gamma   90.00
#
_symmetry.space_group_name_H-M   'P 1'
#
loop_
_entity.id
_entity.type
_entity.pdbx_description
1 polymer ?
#
loop_
_entity_poly.entity_id
_entity_poly.type
_entity_poly.pdbx_seq_one_letter_code
_entity_poly.pdbx_strand_id
1 'polypeptide(L)' 'MVQNWVNAMQIWLPQLPDIMIEQGYHRLPTNETYWTGWPNAQNPYVNTAFFHLTPGLIVHNLQPTGA' A
#
# COMPACT_ATOMS: atom_id res chain seq x y z
N MET A 1 -8.72 -7.89 21.92
CA MET A 1 -8.59 -7.13 20.66
C MET A 1 -9.92 -7.03 19.92
N VAL A 2 -10.59 -8.14 19.54
CA VAL A 2 -11.88 -8.11 18.83
C VAL A 2 -12.97 -7.34 19.59
N GLN A 3 -13.08 -7.54 20.91
CA GLN A 3 -14.09 -6.83 21.72
C GLN A 3 -13.96 -5.30 21.66
N ASN A 4 -12.74 -4.77 21.66
CA ASN A 4 -12.51 -3.32 21.57
C ASN A 4 -12.93 -2.78 20.20
N TRP A 5 -12.68 -3.54 19.13
CA TRP A 5 -13.14 -3.18 17.79
C TRP A 5 -14.67 -3.14 17.71
N VAL A 6 -15.35 -4.15 18.27
CA VAL A 6 -16.82 -4.19 18.31
C VAL A 6 -17.36 -2.96 19.07
N ASN A 7 -16.81 -2.67 20.24
CA ASN A 7 -17.22 -1.51 21.04
C ASN A 7 -17.01 -0.18 20.29
N ALA A 8 -15.92 -0.04 19.52
CA ALA A 8 -15.67 1.15 18.71
C ALA A 8 -16.67 1.27 17.54
N MET A 9 -16.99 0.15 16.87
CA MET A 9 -17.96 0.13 15.77
C MET A 9 -19.38 0.47 16.22
N GLN A 10 -19.76 0.15 17.46
CA GLN A 10 -21.03 0.57 18.06
C GLN A 10 -21.17 2.10 18.16
N ILE A 11 -20.06 2.85 18.20
CA ILE A 11 -20.04 4.32 18.17
C ILE A 11 -19.97 4.83 16.73
N TRP A 12 -19.12 4.23 15.90
CA TRP A 12 -18.87 4.68 14.53
C TRP A 12 -20.10 4.52 13.62
N LEU A 13 -20.76 3.36 13.65
CA LEU A 13 -21.85 3.05 12.71
C LEU A 13 -23.09 3.96 12.87
N PRO A 14 -23.52 4.37 14.08
CA PRO A 14 -24.60 5.34 14.21
C PRO A 14 -24.23 6.76 13.80
N GLN A 15 -22.96 7.15 13.95
CA GLN A 15 -22.50 8.53 13.70
C GLN A 15 -22.01 8.75 12.26
N LEU A 16 -21.59 7.68 11.58
CA LEU A 16 -21.01 7.70 10.22
C LEU A 16 -20.12 8.92 9.95
N PRO A 17 -19.06 9.15 10.76
CA PRO A 17 -18.17 10.28 10.54
C PRO A 17 -17.45 10.18 9.19
N ASP A 18 -17.28 8.96 8.68
CA ASP A 18 -16.87 8.66 7.31
C ASP A 18 -17.59 7.38 6.84
N ILE A 19 -18.04 7.37 5.58
CA ILE A 19 -18.83 6.28 4.99
C ILE A 19 -17.88 5.40 4.19
N MET A 20 -17.62 4.21 4.70
CA MET A 20 -16.75 3.21 4.06
C MET A 20 -17.48 2.54 2.89
N ILE A 21 -17.29 3.03 1.66
CA ILE A 21 -17.98 2.53 0.46
C ILE A 21 -17.12 1.49 -0.30
N GLU A 22 -15.84 1.77 -0.46
CA GLU A 22 -14.93 0.91 -1.24
C GLU A 22 -13.57 0.73 -0.56
N GLN A 23 -12.85 -0.30 -0.99
CA GLN A 23 -11.43 -0.45 -0.70
C GLN A 23 -10.65 -0.05 -1.94
N GLY A 24 -9.99 1.11 -1.87
CA GLY A 24 -9.18 1.61 -2.97
C GLY A 24 -7.97 0.71 -3.22
N TYR A 25 -7.87 0.16 -4.43
CA TYR A 25 -6.69 -0.60 -4.85
C TYR A 25 -5.54 0.35 -5.24
N HIS A 26 -4.34 0.07 -4.73
CA HIS A 26 -3.12 0.75 -5.17
C HIS A 26 -2.74 0.32 -6.59
N ARG A 27 -3.22 1.10 -7.58
CA ARG A 27 -2.95 0.93 -9.01
C ARG A 27 -1.86 1.90 -9.44
N LEU A 28 -0.63 1.63 -9.00
CA LEU A 28 0.52 2.50 -9.23
C LEU A 28 1.46 1.84 -10.25
N PRO A 29 1.41 2.25 -11.53
CA PRO A 29 2.28 1.71 -12.55
C PRO A 29 3.72 2.18 -12.32
N THR A 30 4.67 1.32 -12.68
CA THR A 30 6.10 1.57 -12.54
C THR A 30 6.73 1.61 -13.93
N ASN A 31 7.63 2.57 -14.16
CA ASN A 31 8.37 2.68 -15.42
C ASN A 31 9.66 1.85 -15.33
N GLU A 32 9.93 1.05 -16.36
CA GLU A 32 11.11 0.17 -16.44
C GLU A 32 12.16 0.62 -17.45
N THR A 33 12.04 1.83 -18.00
CA THR A 33 13.01 2.39 -18.97
C THR A 33 14.41 2.53 -18.36
N TYR A 34 14.51 2.93 -17.08
CA TYR A 34 15.79 3.16 -16.40
C TYR A 34 15.97 2.35 -15.11
N TRP A 35 14.89 1.77 -14.57
CA TRP A 35 14.90 1.09 -13.28
C TRP A 35 14.10 -0.21 -13.34
N THR A 36 14.71 -1.29 -12.86
CA THR A 36 14.08 -2.60 -12.68
C THR A 36 14.02 -2.96 -11.19
N GLY A 37 13.45 -4.13 -10.85
CA GLY A 37 13.39 -4.60 -9.46
C GLY A 37 12.25 -3.99 -8.64
N TRP A 38 11.29 -3.32 -9.29
CA TRP A 38 10.04 -2.90 -8.65
C TRP A 38 9.32 -4.09 -8.00
N PRO A 39 8.63 -3.89 -6.86
CA PRO A 39 7.86 -4.95 -6.26
C PRO A 39 6.65 -5.28 -7.13
N ASN A 40 6.38 -6.57 -7.27
CA ASN A 40 5.26 -7.08 -8.05
C ASN A 40 4.74 -8.39 -7.43
N ALA A 41 3.80 -9.06 -8.10
CA ALA A 41 3.21 -10.29 -7.56
C ALA A 41 4.24 -11.44 -7.42
N GLN A 42 5.30 -11.46 -8.22
CA GLN A 42 6.35 -12.48 -8.19
C GLN A 42 7.45 -12.16 -7.17
N ASN A 43 7.67 -10.87 -6.87
CA ASN A 43 8.61 -10.40 -5.85
C ASN A 43 7.95 -9.33 -4.94
N PRO A 44 7.05 -9.73 -4.03
CA PRO A 44 6.20 -8.82 -3.28
C PRO A 44 6.85 -8.29 -1.98
N TYR A 45 8.06 -7.74 -2.06
CA TYR A 45 8.81 -7.29 -0.86
C TYR A 45 8.22 -6.04 -0.19
N VAL A 46 7.44 -5.23 -0.92
CA VAL A 46 6.66 -4.08 -0.42
C VAL A 46 5.61 -3.71 -1.48
N ASN A 47 4.74 -2.73 -1.20
CA ASN A 47 3.86 -2.14 -2.22
C ASN A 47 4.59 -1.03 -3.01
N THR A 48 4.11 -0.66 -4.20
CA THR A 48 4.72 0.38 -5.05
C THR A 48 4.39 1.83 -4.63
N ALA A 49 3.64 2.03 -3.53
CA ALA A 49 3.25 3.37 -3.09
C ALA A 49 4.39 4.10 -2.39
N PHE A 50 5.08 4.94 -3.15
CA PHE A 50 6.18 5.75 -2.65
C PHE A 50 5.76 6.75 -1.55
N PHE A 51 4.47 7.07 -1.44
CA PHE A 51 3.92 7.96 -0.41
C PHE A 51 3.62 7.25 0.92
N HIS A 52 3.91 5.96 1.05
CA HIS A 52 3.81 5.24 2.31
C HIS A 52 5.03 5.51 3.20
N LEU A 53 5.08 4.88 4.38
CA LEU A 53 6.24 4.94 5.28
C LEU A 53 7.39 3.98 4.86
N THR A 54 7.19 3.20 3.80
CA THR A 54 8.13 2.18 3.33
C THR A 54 8.86 2.45 1.99
N PRO A 55 8.95 3.69 1.43
CA PRO A 55 9.57 3.91 0.12
C PRO A 55 11.06 3.60 0.10
N GLY A 56 11.74 3.67 1.24
CA GLY A 56 13.15 3.28 1.35
C GLY A 56 13.38 1.84 0.89
N LEU A 57 12.46 0.91 1.17
CA LEU A 57 12.56 -0.48 0.72
C LEU A 57 12.50 -0.62 -0.80
N ILE A 58 11.72 0.23 -1.47
CA ILE A 58 11.67 0.29 -2.93
C ILE A 58 13.03 0.75 -3.44
N VAL A 59 13.49 1.92 -2.99
CA VAL A 59 14.73 2.56 -3.47
C VAL A 59 15.95 1.67 -3.29
N HIS A 60 16.04 0.93 -2.17
CA HIS A 60 17.16 0.01 -1.93
C HIS A 60 17.15 -1.23 -2.82
N ASN A 61 16.00 -1.62 -3.38
CA ASN A 61 15.87 -2.79 -4.23
C ASN A 61 15.93 -2.46 -5.73
N LEU A 62 15.64 -1.22 -6.13
CA LEU A 62 15.72 -0.81 -7.53
C LEU A 62 17.12 -0.98 -8.10
N GLN A 63 17.20 -1.44 -9.34
CA GLN A 63 18.45 -1.61 -10.08
C GLN A 63 18.41 -0.84 -11.40
N PRO A 64 19.51 -0.22 -11.86
CA PRO A 64 19.57 0.37 -13.19
C PRO A 64 19.30 -0.67 -14.27
N THR A 65 18.59 -0.28 -15.32
CA THR A 65 18.42 -1.17 -16.48
C THR A 65 19.77 -1.39 -17.18
N GLY A 66 20.19 -2.65 -17.34
CA GLY A 66 21.40 -3.04 -18.09
C GLY A 66 22.71 -3.08 -17.30
N ALA A 67 22.65 -3.07 -15.96
CA ALA A 67 23.80 -3.31 -15.07
C ALA A 67 24.14 -4.81 -14.93
#